data_AF-S8E2K5-F1
#
_entry.id   AF-S8E2K5-F1
#
_cell.length_a   1.000
_cell.length_b   1.000
_cell.length_c   1.000
_cell.angle_alpha   90.00
_cell.angle_beta   90.00
_cell.angle_gamma   90.00
#
_symmetry.space_group_name_H-M   'P 1'
#
loop_
_entity.id
_entity.type
_entity.pdbx_description
1 polymer ?
#
loop_
_entity_poly.entity_id
_entity_poly.type
_entity_poly.pdbx_seq_one_letter_code
_entity_poly.pdbx_strand_id
1 'polypeptide(L)'
;VEKRDVIEAFRLLEVAMQQSATDHSTGTIDMDLITTGISASERMRREKLVSATRNVIMESMQMGGPAIRVSELLEELKKQHADEIHLNHLQNALAALSIEAFIFVRGDTVRRP
;
A
#
# COMPACT_ATOMS: atom_id res chain seq x y z
N VAL A 1 38.57 8.86 18.04
CA VAL A 1 37.93 9.00 16.70
C VAL A 1 38.94 9.59 15.75
N GLU A 2 39.25 8.85 14.70
CA GLU A 2 40.24 9.23 13.69
C GLU A 2 39.58 10.00 12.54
N LYS A 3 40.37 10.79 11.81
CA LYS A 3 39.88 11.59 10.66
C LYS A 3 39.14 10.75 9.62
N ARG A 4 39.52 9.49 9.45
CA ARG A 4 38.87 8.52 8.57
C ARG A 4 37.44 8.18 8.99
N ASP A 5 37.17 8.12 10.30
CA ASP A 5 35.85 7.76 10.83
C ASP A 5 34.84 8.88 10.55
N VAL A 6 35.30 10.13 10.57
CA VAL A 6 34.47 11.32 10.27
C VAL A 6 34.13 11.39 8.78
N ILE A 7 35.09 11.07 7.91
CA ILE A 7 34.87 11.05 6.45
C ILE A 7 33.89 9.94 6.09
N GLU A 8 34.02 8.76 6.69
CA GLU A 8 33.11 7.64 6.43
C GLU A 8 31.70 7.92 6.98
N ALA A 9 31.58 8.53 8.16
CA ALA A 9 30.29 8.95 8.69
C ALA A 9 29.59 9.96 7.76
N PHE A 10 30.34 10.90 7.17
CA PHE A 10 29.79 11.88 6.24
C PHE A 10 29.35 11.22 4.93
N ARG A 11 30.14 10.29 4.39
CA ARG A 11 29.78 9.48 3.23
C ARG A 11 28.52 8.65 3.49
N LEU A 12 28.43 7.99 4.64
CA LEU A 12 27.25 7.20 5.03
C LEU A 12 26.01 8.08 5.18
N LEU A 13 26.16 9.30 5.71
CA LEU A 13 25.09 10.29 5.80
C LEU A 13 24.64 10.75 4.41
N GLU A 14 25.56 11.06 3.50
CA GLU A 14 25.24 11.43 2.11
C GLU A 14 24.54 10.30 1.35
N VAL A 15 24.99 9.05 1.52
CA VAL A 15 24.34 7.87 0.95
C VAL A 15 22.93 7.71 1.52
N ALA A 16 22.73 7.87 2.83
CA ALA A 16 21.41 7.81 3.45
C ALA A 16 20.48 8.95 2.97
N MET A 17 21.01 10.16 2.76
CA MET A 17 20.25 11.29 2.21
C MET A 17 19.90 11.09 0.73
N GLN A 18 20.82 10.56 -0.08
CA GLN A 18 20.52 10.19 -1.48
C GLN A 18 19.50 9.05 -1.58
N GLN A 19 19.59 8.06 -0.68
CA GLN A 19 18.60 6.98 -0.56
C GLN A 19 17.22 7.49 -0.15
N SER A 20 17.12 8.59 0.60
CA SER A 20 15.83 9.17 0.97
C SER A 20 15.06 9.78 -0.21
N ALA A 21 15.73 10.02 -1.34
CA ALA A 21 15.17 10.67 -2.53
C ALA A 21 15.23 9.78 -3.79
N THR A 22 15.62 8.51 -3.65
CA THR A 22 15.69 7.54 -4.74
C THR A 22 14.78 6.35 -4.44
N ASP A 23 14.00 5.92 -5.42
CA ASP A 23 13.17 4.71 -5.28
C ASP A 23 14.09 3.48 -5.27
N HIS A 24 14.11 2.75 -4.16
CA HIS A 24 15.03 1.62 -3.97
C HIS A 24 14.78 0.45 -4.94
N SER A 25 13.60 0.39 -5.57
CA SER A 25 13.27 -0.65 -6.55
C SER A 25 13.75 -0.32 -7.96
N THR A 26 13.83 0.97 -8.33
CA THR A 26 14.23 1.42 -9.68
C THR A 26 15.61 2.06 -9.75
N GLY A 27 16.16 2.54 -8.63
CA GLY A 27 17.46 3.22 -8.57
C GLY A 27 17.47 4.64 -9.16
N THR A 28 16.29 5.21 -9.45
CA THR A 28 16.15 6.56 -10.02
C THR A 28 15.65 7.56 -8.97
N ILE A 29 15.97 8.84 -9.14
CA ILE A 29 15.44 9.91 -8.29
C ILE A 29 13.91 9.92 -8.41
N ASP A 30 13.23 9.75 -7.29
CA ASP A 30 11.79 9.76 -7.24
C ASP A 30 11.31 11.13 -6.78
N MET A 31 10.94 11.96 -7.75
CA MET A 31 10.42 13.29 -7.47
C MET A 31 9.13 13.23 -6.64
N ASP A 32 8.33 12.17 -6.74
CA ASP A 32 7.12 12.03 -5.92
C ASP A 32 7.48 11.78 -4.46
N LEU A 33 8.56 11.05 -4.19
CA LEU A 33 9.08 10.83 -2.84
C LEU A 33 9.55 12.15 -2.20
N ILE A 34 10.18 13.03 -2.98
CA ILE A 34 10.62 14.36 -2.52
C ILE A 34 9.43 15.29 -2.25
N THR A 35 8.44 15.29 -3.15
CA THR A 35 7.37 16.30 -3.13
C THR A 35 6.20 15.90 -2.25
N THR A 36 5.84 14.60 -2.26
CA THR A 36 4.66 14.06 -1.59
C THR A 36 4.99 13.11 -0.44
N GLY A 37 6.26 12.69 -0.32
CA GLY A 37 6.69 11.70 0.67
C GLY A 37 6.29 10.26 0.32
N ILE A 38 5.75 10.01 -0.88
CA ILE A 38 5.32 8.69 -1.36
C ILE A 38 6.02 8.39 -2.68
N SER A 39 6.74 7.28 -2.75
CA SER A 39 7.41 6.86 -3.98
C SER A 39 6.41 6.33 -5.02
N ALA A 40 6.80 6.35 -6.29
CA ALA A 40 6.07 5.75 -7.40
C ALA A 40 5.79 4.26 -7.16
N SER A 41 6.75 3.52 -6.59
CA SER A 41 6.56 2.10 -6.26
C SER A 41 5.54 1.90 -5.15
N GLU A 42 5.57 2.72 -4.10
CA GLU A 42 4.56 2.69 -3.04
C GLU A 42 3.17 3.07 -3.56
N ARG A 43 3.08 4.06 -4.45
CA ARG A 43 1.84 4.42 -5.15
C ARG A 43 1.30 3.23 -5.94
N MET A 44 2.14 2.60 -6.76
CA MET A 44 1.76 1.44 -7.56
C MET A 44 1.33 0.25 -6.67
N ARG A 45 2.02 0.04 -5.54
CA ARG A 45 1.64 -0.99 -4.55
C ARG A 45 0.25 -0.73 -3.98
N ARG A 46 -0.06 0.52 -3.62
CA ARG A 46 -1.40 0.92 -3.15
C ARG A 46 -2.48 0.72 -4.21
N GLU A 47 -2.22 1.12 -5.45
CA GLU A 47 -3.15 0.94 -6.57
C GLU A 47 -3.42 -0.56 -6.86
N LYS A 48 -2.37 -1.39 -6.84
CA LYS A 48 -2.50 -2.85 -6.95
C LYS A 48 -3.39 -3.43 -5.84
N LEU A 49 -3.20 -2.98 -4.59
CA LEU A 49 -4.01 -3.44 -3.47
C LEU A 49 -5.48 -3.02 -3.60
N VAL A 50 -5.75 -1.79 -4.04
CA VAL A 50 -7.12 -1.32 -4.32
C VAL A 50 -7.79 -2.19 -5.39
N SER A 51 -7.06 -2.47 -6.48
CA SER A 51 -7.54 -3.32 -7.56
C SER A 51 -7.83 -4.76 -7.09
N ALA A 52 -6.90 -5.36 -6.33
CA ALA A 52 -7.10 -6.69 -5.76
C ALA A 52 -8.30 -6.74 -4.81
N THR A 53 -8.43 -5.76 -3.92
CA THR A 53 -9.56 -5.64 -2.99
C THR A 53 -10.89 -5.56 -3.74
N ARG A 54 -10.93 -4.77 -4.83
CA ARG A 54 -12.10 -4.67 -5.71
C ARG A 54 -12.47 -6.03 -6.30
N ASN A 55 -11.51 -6.78 -6.81
CA ASN A 55 -11.74 -8.08 -7.44
C ASN A 55 -12.30 -9.10 -6.44
N VAL A 56 -11.70 -9.21 -5.25
CA VAL A 56 -12.18 -10.11 -4.18
C VAL A 56 -13.63 -9.78 -3.78
N ILE A 57 -13.96 -8.49 -3.66
CA ILE A 57 -15.34 -8.06 -3.38
C ILE A 57 -16.28 -8.49 -4.50
N MET A 58 -15.88 -8.34 -5.77
CA MET A 58 -16.72 -8.75 -6.91
C MET A 58 -16.97 -10.25 -6.95
N GLU A 59 -15.93 -11.07 -6.76
CA GLU A 59 -16.04 -12.54 -6.75
C GLU A 59 -16.95 -13.02 -5.62
N SER A 60 -16.76 -12.47 -4.43
CA SER A 60 -17.57 -12.81 -3.25
C SER A 60 -19.05 -12.42 -3.42
N MET A 61 -19.34 -11.35 -4.17
CA MET A 61 -20.71 -10.94 -4.47
C MET A 61 -21.34 -11.81 -5.57
N GLN A 62 -20.56 -12.30 -6.55
CA GLN A 62 -21.04 -13.28 -7.55
C GLN A 62 -21.45 -14.60 -6.91
N MET A 63 -20.85 -14.97 -5.78
CA MET A 63 -21.25 -16.12 -4.98
C MET A 63 -22.54 -15.89 -4.16
N GLY A 64 -23.18 -14.72 -4.27
CA GLY A 64 -24.50 -14.45 -3.70
C GLY A 64 -24.51 -13.89 -2.27
N GLY A 65 -23.34 -13.49 -1.74
CA GLY A 65 -23.25 -12.87 -0.42
C GLY A 65 -23.75 -11.41 -0.41
N PRO A 66 -24.64 -11.00 0.52
CA PRO A 66 -25.16 -9.62 0.57
C PRO A 66 -24.15 -8.60 1.13
N ALA A 67 -23.17 -9.06 1.87
CA ALA A 67 -22.08 -8.28 2.47
C ALA A 67 -20.93 -9.23 2.86
N ILE A 68 -19.71 -8.71 2.95
CA ILE A 68 -18.52 -9.45 3.38
C ILE A 68 -17.93 -8.72 4.58
N ARG A 69 -17.40 -9.47 5.55
CA ARG A 69 -16.70 -8.87 6.69
C ARG A 69 -15.30 -8.42 6.30
N VAL A 70 -14.80 -7.32 6.87
CA VAL A 70 -13.43 -6.84 6.59
C VAL A 70 -12.40 -7.90 6.99
N SER A 71 -12.65 -8.66 8.07
CA SER A 71 -11.80 -9.79 8.45
C SER A 71 -11.71 -10.87 7.37
N GLU A 72 -12.82 -11.18 6.69
CA GLU A 72 -12.84 -12.18 5.62
C GLU A 72 -12.11 -11.66 4.37
N LEU A 73 -12.31 -10.39 4.02
CA LEU A 73 -11.55 -9.75 2.92
C LEU A 73 -10.06 -9.78 3.17
N LEU A 74 -9.63 -9.52 4.41
CA LEU A 74 -8.21 -9.54 4.78
C LEU A 74 -7.61 -10.93 4.59
N GLU A 75 -8.32 -11.97 5.02
CA GLU A 75 -7.86 -13.35 4.87
C GLU A 75 -7.83 -13.79 3.40
N GLU A 76 -8.84 -13.44 2.59
CA GLU A 76 -8.81 -13.73 1.14
C GLU A 76 -7.68 -12.99 0.42
N LEU A 77 -7.42 -11.72 0.77
CA LEU A 77 -6.31 -10.98 0.19
C LEU A 77 -4.95 -11.57 0.57
N LYS A 78 -4.77 -12.01 1.82
CA LYS A 78 -3.55 -12.70 2.24
C LYS A 78 -3.33 -14.05 1.55
N LYS A 79 -4.40 -14.72 1.09
CA LYS A 79 -4.26 -15.95 0.29
C LYS A 79 -3.79 -15.66 -1.14
N GLN A 80 -4.22 -14.54 -1.71
CA GLN A 80 -3.90 -14.15 -3.09
C GLN A 80 -2.53 -13.47 -3.22
N HIS A 81 -2.02 -12.89 -2.14
CA HIS A 81 -0.75 -12.16 -2.13
C HIS A 81 0.26 -12.83 -1.19
N ALA A 82 1.50 -13.02 -1.66
CA ALA A 82 2.60 -13.54 -0.83
C ALA A 82 3.11 -12.51 0.19
N ASP A 83 2.81 -11.22 -0.02
CA ASP A 83 3.24 -10.13 0.85
C ASP A 83 2.35 -9.99 2.08
N GLU A 84 2.94 -9.55 3.19
CA GLU A 84 2.18 -9.29 4.42
C GLU A 84 1.24 -8.08 4.24
N ILE A 85 -0.07 -8.36 4.14
CA ILE A 85 -1.10 -7.33 4.08
C ILE A 85 -1.58 -7.02 5.50
N HIS A 86 -1.28 -5.80 5.95
CA HIS A 86 -1.80 -5.27 7.21
C HIS A 86 -3.22 -4.70 7.07
N LEU A 87 -3.97 -4.73 8.16
CA LEU A 87 -5.35 -4.21 8.23
C LEU A 87 -5.45 -2.75 7.78
N ASN A 88 -4.47 -1.91 8.15
CA ASN A 88 -4.46 -0.49 7.77
C ASN A 88 -4.41 -0.29 6.25
N HIS A 89 -3.69 -1.17 5.53
CA HIS A 89 -3.63 -1.09 4.07
C HIS A 89 -4.99 -1.44 3.44
N LEU A 90 -5.67 -2.46 3.97
CA LEU A 90 -7.02 -2.82 3.54
C LEU A 90 -8.02 -1.68 3.85
N GLN A 91 -7.96 -1.08 5.04
CA GLN A 91 -8.84 0.04 5.40
C GLN A 91 -8.66 1.24 4.46
N ASN A 92 -7.42 1.57 4.09
CA ASN A 92 -7.14 2.62 3.11
C ASN A 92 -7.69 2.27 1.72
N ALA A 93 -7.58 1.01 1.30
CA ALA A 93 -8.15 0.56 0.03
C ALA A 93 -9.68 0.62 0.02
N LEU A 94 -10.34 0.21 1.11
CA LEU A 94 -11.79 0.32 1.28
C LEU A 94 -12.25 1.78 1.31
N ALA A 95 -11.50 2.68 1.94
CA ALA A 95 -11.80 4.10 1.93
C ALA A 95 -11.75 4.68 0.51
N ALA A 96 -10.72 4.33 -0.28
CA ALA A 96 -10.64 4.73 -1.68
C ALA A 96 -11.84 4.24 -2.50
N LEU A 97 -12.18 2.95 -2.38
CA LEU A 97 -13.34 2.37 -3.07
C LEU A 97 -14.68 2.98 -2.61
N SER A 98 -14.78 3.40 -1.34
CA SER A 98 -15.97 4.08 -0.83
C SER A 98 -16.10 5.50 -1.39
N ILE A 99 -14.99 6.23 -1.56
CA ILE A 99 -14.97 7.57 -2.19
C ILE A 99 -15.42 7.47 -3.65
N GLU A 100 -15.00 6.43 -4.35
CA GLU A 100 -15.45 6.13 -5.73
C GLU A 100 -16.89 5.61 -5.81
N ALA A 101 -17.62 5.56 -4.69
CA ALA A 101 -18.97 5.00 -4.58
C ALA A 101 -19.08 3.55 -5.09
N PHE A 102 -17.98 2.79 -5.10
CA PHE A 102 -17.98 1.40 -5.54
C PHE A 102 -18.57 0.46 -4.49
N ILE A 103 -18.41 0.81 -3.21
CA ILE A 103 -18.88 0.08 -2.03
C ILE A 103 -19.47 1.02 -0.97
N PHE A 104 -20.27 0.44 -0.07
CA PHE A 104 -20.61 1.00 1.22
C PHE A 104 -19.98 0.17 2.35
N VAL A 105 -19.29 0.86 3.26
CA VAL A 105 -18.77 0.28 4.49
C VAL A 105 -19.73 0.61 5.63
N ARG A 106 -20.20 -0.40 6.35
CA ARG A 106 -21.04 -0.24 7.55
C ARG A 106 -20.45 -1.05 8.69
N GLY A 107 -19.85 -0.35 9.66
CA GLY A 107 -19.11 -1.01 10.73
C GLY A 107 -17.99 -1.88 10.14
N ASP A 108 -18.06 -3.18 10.40
CA ASP A 108 -17.09 -4.18 9.90
C ASP A 108 -17.54 -4.91 8.62
N THR A 109 -18.59 -4.42 7.97
CA THR A 109 -19.16 -5.05 6.76
C THR A 109 -19.02 -4.16 5.54
N VAL A 110 -18.71 -4.78 4.40
CA VAL A 110 -18.56 -4.15 3.10
C VAL A 110 -19.61 -4.73 2.16
N ARG A 111 -20.36 -3.86 1.48
CA ARG A 111 -21.34 -4.26 0.46
C ARG A 111 -21.31 -3.33 -0.73
N ARG A 112 -21.87 -3.74 -1.87
CA ARG A 112 -22.09 -2.83 -3.00
C ARG A 112 -23.32 -1.93 -2.76
N PRO A 113 -23.38 -0.76 -3.43
CA PRO A 113 -24.54 0.12 -3.41
C PRO A 113 -25.84 -0.55 -3.82
#